data_AF-A0A8X6NHB4-F1
#
_entry.id   AF-A0A8X6NHB4-F1
#
_cell.length_a   1.000
_cell.length_b   1.000
_cell.length_c   1.000
_cell.angle_alpha   90.00
_cell.angle_beta   90.00
_cell.angle_gamma   90.00
#
_symmetry.space_group_name_H-M   'P 1'
#
loop_
_entity.id
_entity.type
_entity.pdbx_description
1 polymer ?
#
loop_
_entity_poly.entity_id
_entity_poly.type
_entity_poly.pdbx_seq_one_letter_code
_entity_poly.pdbx_strand_id
1 'polypeptide(L)'
;MYLTKEPLYGNGKAKFILVKDHDGINGMKVFKTVLKLYCKEQTNVALFSYDGVAEDVVHGLEVNLDKVKLLEIFSDPFAWYKGENLNALLSVDFILENFYDFEGVLCIYSLTSLLIHNGIDKVYKMLHKFLNTSHNLHILALLHSDVHDSKENEIIDKLASTGLYLSSDETETLVSIVHYSSGKVNSLLLEYNISKNFEFSSLIDVQLQKKIEEKKPDPTANLTFNLRLKDEEKEAKNQLQLPYMKKQISDDAVIQNLLENDFYDEEDPDDDLDI
;
A
#
# COMPACT_ATOMS: atom_id res chain seq x y z
N MET A 1 7.13 9.90 -24.73
CA MET A 1 7.30 10.64 -23.48
C MET A 1 7.74 9.64 -22.43
N TYR A 2 8.96 9.78 -21.89
CA TYR A 2 9.46 8.90 -20.83
C TYR A 2 8.76 9.27 -19.53
N LEU A 3 8.25 8.27 -18.81
CA LEU A 3 7.57 8.53 -17.56
C LEU A 3 8.55 8.94 -16.45
N THR A 4 8.18 9.96 -15.70
CA THR A 4 8.68 10.23 -14.35
C THR A 4 8.13 9.17 -13.40
N LYS A 5 8.71 9.08 -12.20
CA LYS A 5 8.20 8.24 -11.11
C LYS A 5 6.71 8.51 -10.83
N GLU A 6 6.30 9.78 -10.81
CA GLU A 6 5.01 10.31 -10.34
C GLU A 6 3.77 9.45 -10.62
N PRO A 7 3.54 8.89 -11.83
CA PRO A 7 2.36 8.07 -12.11
C PRO A 7 2.33 6.74 -11.34
N LEU A 8 3.50 6.18 -11.00
CA LEU A 8 3.61 4.98 -10.16
C LEU A 8 3.40 5.30 -8.67
N TYR A 9 3.58 6.56 -8.25
CA TYR A 9 3.43 6.99 -6.85
C TYR A 9 2.10 7.70 -6.58
N GLY A 10 1.26 7.86 -7.61
CA GLY A 10 0.05 8.67 -7.54
C GLY A 10 0.37 10.10 -7.09
N ASN A 11 -0.10 10.48 -5.90
CA ASN A 11 0.14 11.82 -5.32
C ASN A 11 1.56 11.98 -4.73
N GLY A 12 2.56 11.25 -5.22
CA GLY A 12 3.96 11.34 -4.76
C GLY A 12 4.22 10.77 -3.36
N LYS A 13 3.32 9.92 -2.83
CA LYS A 13 3.43 9.36 -1.46
C LYS A 13 3.61 7.85 -1.41
N ALA A 14 3.80 7.17 -2.54
CA ALA A 14 3.93 5.71 -2.51
C ALA A 14 5.23 5.29 -1.83
N LYS A 15 5.11 4.80 -0.59
CA LYS A 15 6.23 4.29 0.21
C LYS A 15 6.47 2.80 -0.03
N PHE A 16 5.49 2.07 -0.57
CA PHE A 16 5.60 0.65 -0.87
C PHE A 16 5.04 0.33 -2.25
N ILE A 17 5.92 -0.06 -3.17
CA ILE A 17 5.58 -0.58 -4.49
C ILE A 17 5.74 -2.10 -4.46
N LEU A 18 4.66 -2.80 -4.76
CA LEU A 18 4.62 -4.25 -4.82
C LEU A 18 4.45 -4.69 -6.28
N VAL A 19 5.40 -5.45 -6.79
CA VAL A 19 5.28 -6.14 -8.08
C VAL A 19 4.74 -7.53 -7.80
N LYS A 20 3.60 -7.87 -8.39
CA LYS A 20 3.01 -9.21 -8.27
C LYS A 20 3.16 -9.94 -9.58
N ASP A 21 3.62 -11.18 -9.47
CA ASP A 21 3.64 -12.12 -10.57
C ASP A 21 3.02 -13.45 -10.14
N HIS A 22 2.92 -14.38 -11.09
CA HIS A 22 2.30 -15.69 -10.89
C HIS A 22 2.83 -16.67 -11.95
N ASP A 23 2.53 -17.96 -11.81
CA ASP A 23 2.89 -18.96 -12.82
C ASP A 23 2.44 -18.53 -14.23
N GLY A 24 3.40 -18.46 -15.16
CA GLY A 24 3.18 -17.99 -16.54
C GLY A 24 3.53 -16.52 -16.82
N ILE A 25 3.75 -15.67 -15.79
CA ILE A 25 4.15 -14.28 -15.99
C ILE A 25 5.31 -13.93 -15.05
N ASN A 26 6.42 -13.40 -15.59
CA ASN A 26 7.61 -13.08 -14.81
C ASN A 26 7.67 -11.59 -14.42
N GLY A 27 7.67 -11.31 -13.11
CA GLY A 27 7.71 -9.95 -12.56
C GLY A 27 9.06 -9.22 -12.69
N MET A 28 10.15 -9.92 -13.00
CA MET A 28 11.51 -9.38 -13.02
C MET A 28 11.64 -8.20 -13.98
N LYS A 29 11.00 -8.26 -15.16
CA LYS A 29 11.06 -7.15 -16.14
C LYS A 29 10.49 -5.85 -15.56
N VAL A 30 9.38 -5.95 -14.83
CA VAL A 30 8.74 -4.81 -14.16
C VAL A 30 9.61 -4.31 -13.02
N PHE A 31 10.07 -5.23 -12.17
CA PHE A 31 10.94 -4.90 -11.04
C PHE A 31 12.20 -4.15 -11.49
N LYS A 32 12.89 -4.64 -12.54
CA LYS A 32 14.04 -3.95 -13.14
C LYS A 32 13.70 -2.58 -13.70
N THR A 33 12.52 -2.44 -14.31
CA THR A 33 12.06 -1.15 -14.86
C THR A 33 11.87 -0.12 -13.75
N VAL A 34 11.24 -0.49 -12.63
CA VAL A 34 11.08 0.41 -11.48
C VAL A 34 12.43 0.69 -10.81
N LEU A 35 13.27 -0.33 -10.65
CA LEU A 35 14.63 -0.18 -10.13
C LEU A 35 15.46 0.80 -10.97
N LYS A 36 15.37 0.73 -12.31
CA LYS A 36 16.05 1.66 -13.22
C LYS A 36 15.66 3.12 -12.97
N LEU A 37 14.38 3.39 -12.63
CA LEU A 37 13.94 4.74 -12.31
C LEU A 37 14.63 5.28 -11.05
N TYR A 38 14.83 4.44 -10.03
CA TYR A 38 15.56 4.82 -8.82
C TYR A 38 17.06 5.04 -9.08
N CYS A 39 17.68 4.19 -9.90
CA CYS A 39 19.09 4.35 -10.28
C CYS A 39 19.33 5.64 -11.10
N LYS A 40 18.45 5.96 -12.05
CA LYS A 40 18.53 7.20 -12.85
C LYS A 40 18.48 8.47 -11.99
N GLU A 41 17.72 8.43 -10.90
CA GLU A 41 17.59 9.55 -9.95
C GLU A 41 18.71 9.58 -8.89
N GLN A 42 19.72 8.72 -8.98
CA GLN A 42 20.86 8.67 -8.02
C GLN A 42 20.41 8.47 -6.56
N THR A 43 19.26 7.83 -6.35
CA THR A 43 18.76 7.47 -5.02
C THR A 43 19.65 6.37 -4.42
N ASN A 44 19.85 6.35 -3.10
CA ASN A 44 20.51 5.21 -2.46
C ASN A 44 19.61 3.97 -2.61
N VAL A 45 20.17 2.84 -3.04
CA VAL A 45 19.44 1.58 -3.22
C VAL A 45 20.10 0.48 -2.41
N ALA A 46 19.31 -0.26 -1.65
CA ALA A 46 19.73 -1.50 -1.01
C ALA A 46 18.94 -2.65 -1.65
N LEU A 47 19.61 -3.53 -2.40
CA LEU A 47 18.98 -4.67 -3.07
C LEU A 47 19.26 -5.96 -2.32
N PHE A 48 18.20 -6.61 -1.84
CA PHE A 48 18.23 -7.94 -1.25
C PHE A 48 17.80 -8.96 -2.31
N SER A 49 18.70 -9.87 -2.64
CA SER A 49 18.46 -10.94 -3.61
C SER A 49 18.31 -12.26 -2.88
N TYR A 50 17.06 -12.61 -2.56
CA TYR A 50 16.72 -13.89 -1.91
C TYR A 50 16.45 -15.01 -2.91
N ASP A 51 16.14 -14.64 -4.15
CA ASP A 51 15.89 -15.55 -5.26
C ASP A 51 16.68 -15.03 -6.46
N GLY A 52 17.61 -15.80 -7.02
CA GLY A 52 18.51 -15.34 -8.09
C GLY A 52 19.70 -14.48 -7.64
N VAL A 53 20.66 -14.34 -8.55
CA VAL A 53 21.92 -13.63 -8.34
C VAL A 53 21.71 -12.11 -8.42
N ALA A 54 22.23 -11.34 -7.46
CA ALA A 54 22.01 -9.90 -7.40
C ALA A 54 22.54 -9.15 -8.63
N GLU A 55 23.69 -9.59 -9.17
CA GLU A 55 24.30 -9.08 -10.39
C GLU A 55 23.37 -9.23 -11.60
N ASP A 56 22.63 -10.33 -11.69
CA ASP A 56 21.68 -10.56 -12.78
C ASP A 56 20.49 -9.59 -12.68
N VAL A 57 20.06 -9.23 -11.47
CA VAL A 57 18.98 -8.26 -11.24
C VAL A 57 19.38 -6.87 -11.71
N VAL A 58 20.61 -6.45 -11.41
CA VAL A 58 21.12 -5.14 -11.84
C VAL A 58 21.69 -5.13 -13.25
N HIS A 59 21.87 -6.30 -13.87
CA HIS A 59 22.38 -6.40 -15.23
C HIS A 59 21.52 -5.62 -16.22
N GLY A 60 22.19 -4.79 -17.04
CA GLY A 60 21.55 -3.91 -18.02
C GLY A 60 21.05 -2.57 -17.45
N LEU A 61 21.27 -2.30 -16.16
CA LEU A 61 20.98 -1.01 -15.53
C LEU A 61 22.25 -0.16 -15.45
N GLU A 62 22.12 1.15 -15.69
CA GLU A 62 23.19 2.11 -15.40
C GLU A 62 23.18 2.40 -13.90
N VAL A 63 24.03 1.69 -13.16
CA VAL A 63 24.07 1.74 -11.69
C VAL A 63 25.30 2.49 -11.22
N ASN A 64 25.11 3.43 -10.30
CA ASN A 64 26.20 4.02 -9.53
C ASN A 64 26.56 3.09 -8.36
N LEU A 65 27.74 2.47 -8.41
CA LEU A 65 28.19 1.50 -7.41
C LEU A 65 28.30 2.09 -6.00
N ASP A 66 28.55 3.40 -5.87
CA ASP A 66 28.63 4.07 -4.56
C ASP A 66 27.25 4.24 -3.91
N LYS A 67 26.18 4.17 -4.71
CA LYS A 67 24.79 4.36 -4.28
C LYS A 67 24.03 3.06 -4.11
N VAL A 68 24.57 1.94 -4.59
CA VAL A 68 23.87 0.66 -4.62
C VAL A 68 24.59 -0.39 -3.79
N LYS A 69 23.93 -0.79 -2.71
CA LYS A 69 24.37 -1.90 -1.85
C LYS A 69 23.66 -3.17 -2.29
N LEU A 70 24.43 -4.14 -2.77
CA LEU A 70 23.93 -5.48 -3.13
C LEU A 70 24.09 -6.42 -1.94
N LEU A 71 22.99 -7.02 -1.49
CA LEU A 71 22.95 -8.08 -0.51
C LEU A 71 22.47 -9.34 -1.20
N GLU A 72 23.45 -10.09 -1.69
CA GLU A 72 23.25 -11.35 -2.39
C GLU A 72 23.22 -12.49 -1.34
N ILE A 73 22.04 -13.10 -1.19
CA ILE A 73 21.77 -14.17 -0.22
C ILE A 73 21.54 -15.50 -0.96
N PHE A 74 21.06 -15.45 -2.21
CA PHE A 74 20.70 -16.62 -3.00
C PHE A 74 21.81 -17.66 -3.22
N SER A 75 23.04 -17.24 -3.48
CA SER A 75 24.18 -18.13 -3.82
C SER A 75 24.76 -18.80 -2.59
N ASP A 76 24.59 -18.18 -1.42
CA ASP A 76 25.00 -18.73 -0.13
C ASP A 76 23.95 -18.44 0.95
N PRO A 77 22.74 -19.02 0.83
CA PRO A 77 21.61 -18.71 1.71
C PRO A 77 21.88 -19.14 3.16
N PHE A 78 22.87 -20.02 3.31
CA PHE A 78 23.31 -20.55 4.57
C PHE A 78 24.68 -20.02 5.00
N ALA A 79 25.21 -18.98 4.36
CA ALA A 79 26.50 -18.37 4.70
C ALA A 79 27.65 -19.40 4.90
N TRP A 80 27.60 -20.56 4.24
CA TRP A 80 28.57 -21.66 4.38
C TRP A 80 29.98 -21.22 3.98
N TYR A 81 30.08 -20.24 3.08
CA TYR A 81 31.35 -19.74 2.57
C TYR A 81 31.80 -18.45 3.28
N LYS A 82 30.87 -17.65 3.81
CA LYS A 82 31.15 -16.35 4.45
C LYS A 82 31.26 -16.40 5.98
N GLY A 83 30.81 -17.47 6.63
CA GLY A 83 30.99 -17.70 8.08
C GLY A 83 30.15 -16.79 8.98
N GLU A 84 29.11 -16.13 8.45
CA GLU A 84 28.18 -15.31 9.21
C GLU A 84 27.02 -16.14 9.79
N ASN A 85 26.31 -15.62 10.80
CA ASN A 85 25.20 -16.32 11.43
C ASN A 85 23.98 -16.37 10.49
N LEU A 86 23.77 -17.55 9.89
CA LEU A 86 22.70 -17.94 8.95
C LEU A 86 21.33 -17.28 9.15
N ASN A 87 20.78 -17.40 10.36
CA ASN A 87 19.42 -16.98 10.64
C ASN A 87 19.29 -15.46 10.63
N ALA A 88 20.39 -14.72 10.77
CA ALA A 88 20.36 -13.28 10.73
C ALA A 88 19.98 -12.80 9.32
N LEU A 89 20.68 -13.20 8.26
CA LEU A 89 20.49 -12.63 6.92
C LEU A 89 19.10 -12.87 6.30
N LEU A 90 18.50 -14.02 6.60
CA LEU A 90 17.12 -14.35 6.22
C LEU A 90 16.09 -13.82 7.23
N SER A 91 16.50 -13.32 8.39
CA SER A 91 15.60 -12.76 9.39
C SER A 91 15.21 -11.33 9.04
N VAL A 92 13.93 -11.04 9.25
CA VAL A 92 13.42 -9.66 9.24
C VAL A 92 14.13 -8.78 10.27
N ASP A 93 14.65 -9.35 11.37
CA ASP A 93 15.34 -8.62 12.43
C ASP A 93 16.66 -8.02 11.91
N PHE A 94 17.40 -8.74 11.08
CA PHE A 94 18.60 -8.22 10.45
C PHE A 94 18.32 -7.04 9.52
N ILE A 95 17.25 -7.14 8.71
CA ILE A 95 16.83 -6.05 7.83
C ILE A 95 16.48 -4.83 8.68
N LEU A 96 15.72 -5.01 9.76
CA LEU A 96 15.39 -3.93 10.69
C LEU A 96 16.64 -3.31 11.30
N GLU A 97 17.54 -4.11 11.89
CA GLU A 97 18.74 -3.61 12.57
C GLU A 97 19.69 -2.85 11.64
N ASN A 98 19.86 -3.33 10.40
CA ASN A 98 20.83 -2.76 9.47
C ASN A 98 20.28 -1.64 8.60
N PHE A 99 18.95 -1.52 8.47
CA PHE A 99 18.30 -0.58 7.55
C PHE A 99 17.21 0.27 8.22
N TYR A 100 17.10 0.27 9.55
CA TYR A 100 16.13 1.10 10.30
C TYR A 100 16.18 2.58 9.87
N ASP A 101 17.38 3.15 9.84
CA ASP A 101 17.62 4.56 9.50
C ASP A 101 18.02 4.76 8.03
N PHE A 102 17.74 3.77 7.16
CA PHE A 102 18.12 3.86 5.75
C PHE A 102 17.25 4.89 5.01
N GLU A 103 17.89 5.83 4.34
CA GLU A 103 17.25 6.80 3.45
C GLU A 103 17.48 6.42 1.98
N GLY A 104 16.41 6.16 1.25
CA GLY A 104 16.46 5.67 -0.12
C GLY A 104 15.45 4.56 -0.37
N VAL A 105 15.86 3.55 -1.12
CA VAL A 105 14.96 2.48 -1.58
C VAL A 105 15.49 1.12 -1.16
N LEU A 106 14.66 0.41 -0.39
CA LEU A 106 14.87 -0.98 -0.05
C LEU A 106 14.20 -1.86 -1.12
N CYS A 107 15.01 -2.51 -1.94
CA CYS A 107 14.58 -3.43 -2.97
C CYS A 107 14.66 -4.87 -2.46
N ILE A 108 13.53 -5.57 -2.39
CA ILE A 108 13.43 -6.97 -1.96
C ILE A 108 13.08 -7.79 -3.19
N TYR A 109 14.10 -8.38 -3.81
CA TYR A 109 13.95 -9.31 -4.91
C TYR A 109 13.56 -10.69 -4.33
N SER A 110 12.27 -11.00 -4.45
CA SER A 110 11.51 -12.07 -3.78
C SER A 110 11.18 -11.83 -2.30
N LEU A 111 10.06 -11.15 -2.07
CA LEU A 111 9.38 -11.08 -0.77
C LEU A 111 8.81 -12.44 -0.37
N THR A 112 8.50 -13.30 -1.34
CA THR A 112 8.01 -14.66 -1.13
C THR A 112 8.98 -15.48 -0.28
N SER A 113 10.28 -15.44 -0.58
CA SER A 113 11.30 -16.13 0.24
C SER A 113 11.31 -15.64 1.69
N LEU A 114 11.14 -14.33 1.90
CA LEU A 114 11.11 -13.74 3.24
C LEU A 114 9.85 -14.15 4.02
N LEU A 115 8.70 -14.20 3.35
CA LEU A 115 7.42 -14.65 3.89
C LEU A 115 7.46 -16.13 4.28
N ILE A 116 7.99 -16.99 3.41
CA ILE A 116 8.12 -18.43 3.69
C ILE A 116 9.02 -18.67 4.91
N HIS A 117 10.12 -17.95 5.03
CA HIS A 117 11.08 -18.15 6.12
C HIS A 117 10.61 -17.60 7.47
N ASN A 118 9.96 -16.44 7.48
CA ASN A 118 9.65 -15.72 8.73
C ASN A 118 8.17 -15.77 9.13
N GLY A 119 7.29 -16.11 8.19
CA GLY A 119 5.84 -16.00 8.34
C GLY A 119 5.33 -14.56 8.14
N ILE A 120 4.06 -14.46 7.74
CA ILE A 120 3.39 -13.19 7.43
C ILE A 120 3.42 -12.19 8.59
N ASP A 121 3.26 -12.63 9.84
CA ASP A 121 3.18 -11.75 11.01
C ASP A 121 4.46 -10.92 11.21
N LYS A 122 5.63 -11.57 11.05
CA LYS A 122 6.93 -10.94 11.23
C LYS A 122 7.24 -9.98 10.09
N VAL A 123 6.99 -10.41 8.85
CA VAL A 123 7.20 -9.58 7.65
C VAL A 123 6.27 -8.38 7.64
N TYR A 124 4.99 -8.57 7.99
CA TYR A 124 4.02 -7.48 8.12
C TYR A 124 4.50 -6.44 9.13
N LYS A 125 4.93 -6.85 10.34
CA LYS A 125 5.43 -5.94 11.37
C LYS A 125 6.67 -5.17 10.90
N MET A 126 7.59 -5.85 10.21
CA MET A 126 8.77 -5.21 9.62
C MET A 126 8.38 -4.14 8.60
N LEU A 127 7.56 -4.50 7.59
CA LEU A 127 7.10 -3.57 6.55
C LEU A 127 6.35 -2.39 7.17
N HIS A 128 5.41 -2.66 8.07
CA HIS A 128 4.64 -1.63 8.77
C HIS A 128 5.54 -0.68 9.58
N LYS A 129 6.57 -1.19 10.25
CA LYS A 129 7.55 -0.37 10.99
C LYS A 129 8.33 0.54 10.05
N PHE A 130 8.82 0.02 8.92
CA PHE A 130 9.53 0.83 7.93
C PHE A 130 8.65 1.94 7.34
N LEU A 131 7.41 1.61 6.97
CA LEU A 131 6.50 2.56 6.33
C LEU A 131 6.07 3.71 7.25
N ASN A 132 6.02 3.46 8.56
CA ASN A 132 5.61 4.46 9.55
C ASN A 132 6.78 5.23 10.19
N THR A 133 7.96 4.62 10.32
CA THR A 133 9.11 5.26 10.98
C THR A 133 9.80 6.24 10.03
N SER A 134 10.04 5.81 8.80
CA SER A 134 10.94 6.53 7.90
C SER A 134 10.12 7.30 6.85
N HIS A 135 10.32 8.62 6.81
CA HIS A 135 9.65 9.47 5.80
C HIS A 135 10.29 9.33 4.42
N ASN A 136 11.60 9.06 4.37
CA ASN A 136 12.42 9.01 3.15
C ASN A 136 12.73 7.59 2.67
N LEU A 137 12.10 6.56 3.26
CA LEU A 137 12.30 5.17 2.89
C LEU A 137 11.18 4.71 1.96
N HIS A 138 11.57 4.21 0.80
CA HIS A 138 10.69 3.54 -0.14
C HIS A 138 11.01 2.04 -0.16
N ILE A 139 10.00 1.21 -0.36
CA ILE A 139 10.14 -0.23 -0.48
C ILE A 139 9.68 -0.63 -1.88
N LEU A 140 10.50 -1.40 -2.58
CA LEU A 140 10.15 -2.06 -3.83
C LEU A 140 10.29 -3.57 -3.61
N ALA A 141 9.21 -4.33 -3.71
CA ALA A 141 9.25 -5.78 -3.51
C ALA A 141 8.60 -6.54 -4.65
N LEU A 142 9.09 -7.76 -4.93
CA LEU A 142 8.46 -8.71 -5.86
C LEU A 142 7.81 -9.85 -5.06
N LEU A 143 6.57 -10.20 -5.37
CA LEU A 143 5.80 -11.24 -4.71
C LEU A 143 5.23 -12.24 -5.74
N HIS A 144 5.60 -13.50 -5.60
CA HIS A 144 5.01 -14.63 -6.33
C HIS A 144 3.67 -15.00 -5.69
N SER A 145 2.59 -14.46 -6.25
CA SER A 145 1.26 -14.48 -5.62
C SER A 145 0.62 -15.87 -5.57
N ASP A 146 1.05 -16.78 -6.44
CA ASP A 146 0.63 -18.18 -6.54
C ASP A 146 1.17 -19.08 -5.41
N VAL A 147 2.22 -18.65 -4.72
CA VAL A 147 2.84 -19.38 -3.61
C VAL A 147 2.14 -19.10 -2.27
N HIS A 148 1.36 -18.02 -2.19
CA HIS A 148 0.72 -17.54 -0.97
C HIS A 148 -0.79 -17.74 -0.99
N ASP A 149 -1.39 -17.90 0.20
CA ASP A 149 -2.83 -17.98 0.30
C ASP A 149 -3.51 -16.62 0.00
N SER A 150 -4.83 -16.63 -0.18
CA SER A 150 -5.57 -15.41 -0.50
C SER A 150 -5.54 -14.36 0.62
N LYS A 151 -5.39 -14.79 1.88
CA LYS A 151 -5.37 -13.88 3.04
C LYS A 151 -4.03 -13.17 3.15
N GLU A 152 -2.93 -13.89 2.98
CA GLU A 152 -1.56 -13.34 2.96
C GLU A 152 -1.43 -12.31 1.84
N ASN A 153 -1.91 -12.66 0.64
CA ASN A 153 -1.96 -11.75 -0.50
C ASN A 153 -2.75 -10.48 -0.18
N GLU A 154 -3.94 -10.60 0.41
CA GLU A 154 -4.78 -9.44 0.77
C GLU A 154 -4.13 -8.54 1.83
N ILE A 155 -3.42 -9.12 2.81
CA ILE A 155 -2.70 -8.37 3.84
C ILE A 155 -1.57 -7.54 3.22
N ILE A 156 -0.77 -8.15 2.34
CA ILE A 156 0.36 -7.47 1.68
C ILE A 156 -0.15 -6.42 0.68
N ASP A 157 -1.22 -6.71 -0.05
CA ASP A 157 -1.85 -5.75 -0.98
C ASP A 157 -2.35 -4.50 -0.23
N LYS A 158 -2.94 -4.68 0.97
CA LYS A 158 -3.39 -3.55 1.81
C LYS A 158 -2.24 -2.70 2.36
N LEU A 159 -1.05 -3.28 2.53
CA LEU A 159 0.15 -2.53 2.92
C LEU A 159 0.73 -1.74 1.74
N ALA A 160 0.62 -2.28 0.53
CA ALA A 160 1.17 -1.67 -0.68
C ALA A 160 0.43 -0.37 -1.02
N SER A 161 1.19 0.71 -1.18
CA SER A 161 0.63 1.95 -1.74
C SER A 161 0.39 1.85 -3.24
N THR A 162 1.17 1.02 -3.93
CA THR A 162 1.02 0.73 -5.37
C THR A 162 1.25 -0.75 -5.61
N GLY A 163 0.27 -1.42 -6.22
CA GLY A 163 0.42 -2.78 -6.75
C GLY A 163 0.64 -2.74 -8.27
N LEU A 164 1.64 -3.45 -8.76
CA LEU A 164 1.96 -3.58 -10.18
C LEU A 164 1.70 -5.02 -10.62
N TYR A 165 0.83 -5.19 -11.61
CA TYR A 165 0.35 -6.46 -12.12
C TYR A 165 0.61 -6.52 -13.62
N LEU A 166 1.23 -7.58 -14.11
CA LEU A 166 1.36 -7.78 -15.55
C LEU A 166 0.05 -8.33 -16.12
N SER A 167 -0.42 -7.77 -17.24
CA SER A 167 -1.54 -8.35 -17.98
C SER A 167 -1.05 -9.58 -18.75
N SER A 168 -1.85 -10.64 -18.77
CA SER A 168 -1.54 -11.90 -19.47
C SER A 168 -1.67 -11.79 -21.00
N ASP A 169 -2.25 -10.71 -21.52
CA ASP A 169 -2.40 -10.52 -22.97
C ASP A 169 -1.03 -10.18 -23.58
N GLU A 170 -0.63 -10.90 -24.64
CA GLU A 170 0.68 -10.94 -25.33
C GLU A 170 1.39 -9.60 -25.64
N THR A 171 0.73 -8.48 -25.38
CA THR A 171 1.31 -7.14 -25.31
C THR A 171 2.07 -6.97 -23.99
N GLU A 172 3.22 -6.30 -23.99
CA GLU A 172 4.02 -6.04 -22.79
C GLU A 172 3.36 -5.00 -21.84
N THR A 173 2.08 -5.20 -21.54
CA THR A 173 1.16 -4.28 -20.87
C THR A 173 1.18 -4.55 -19.37
N LEU A 174 1.61 -3.54 -18.62
CA LEU A 174 1.57 -3.50 -17.16
C LEU A 174 0.31 -2.76 -16.73
N VAL A 175 -0.40 -3.33 -15.77
CA VAL A 175 -1.49 -2.68 -15.03
C VAL A 175 -0.97 -2.27 -13.65
N SER A 176 -0.93 -0.97 -13.38
CA SER A 176 -0.69 -0.44 -12.03
C SER A 176 -2.01 -0.14 -11.35
N ILE A 177 -2.15 -0.59 -10.11
CA ILE A 177 -3.20 -0.19 -9.19
C ILE A 177 -2.55 0.69 -8.12
N VAL A 178 -2.82 1.99 -8.17
CA VAL A 178 -2.30 2.96 -7.19
C VAL A 178 -3.35 3.24 -6.14
N HIS A 179 -3.07 3.05 -4.85
CA HIS A 179 -3.97 3.39 -3.75
C HIS A 179 -3.73 4.81 -3.23
N TYR A 180 -4.74 5.69 -3.31
CA TYR A 180 -4.64 7.03 -2.76
C TYR A 180 -5.03 7.07 -1.27
N SER A 181 -4.15 7.63 -0.43
CA SER A 181 -4.43 7.94 0.97
C SER A 181 -5.29 9.21 1.11
N SER A 182 -6.59 9.12 0.79
CA SER A 182 -7.54 10.23 1.01
C SER A 182 -8.68 9.90 1.99
N GLY A 183 -8.55 8.82 2.77
CA GLY A 183 -9.61 8.34 3.68
C GLY A 183 -10.78 7.65 2.95
N LYS A 184 -10.85 7.78 1.62
CA LYS A 184 -11.63 6.92 0.72
C LYS A 184 -10.66 6.10 -0.12
N VAL A 185 -10.94 4.80 -0.27
CA VAL A 185 -10.17 3.91 -1.16
C VAL A 185 -10.49 4.31 -2.60
N ASN A 186 -9.76 5.30 -3.10
CA ASN A 186 -9.67 5.58 -4.53
C ASN A 186 -8.44 4.84 -5.01
N SER A 187 -8.62 3.90 -5.94
CA SER A 187 -7.52 3.34 -6.72
C SER A 187 -7.48 3.98 -8.11
N LEU A 188 -6.30 4.06 -8.74
CA LEU A 188 -6.20 4.37 -10.17
C LEU A 188 -5.69 3.13 -10.88
N LEU A 189 -6.34 2.74 -11.99
CA LEU A 189 -5.85 1.69 -12.87
C LEU A 189 -5.12 2.37 -14.04
N LEU A 190 -3.82 2.16 -14.12
CA LEU A 190 -2.98 2.72 -15.16
C LEU A 190 -2.40 1.59 -16.00
N GLU A 191 -2.51 1.71 -17.32
CA GLU A 191 -1.86 0.79 -18.25
C GLU A 191 -0.58 1.40 -18.82
N TYR A 192 0.48 0.59 -18.90
CA TYR A 192 1.79 0.98 -19.45
C TYR A 192 2.30 -0.12 -20.36
N ASN A 193 3.10 0.23 -21.35
CA ASN A 193 3.93 -0.74 -22.05
C ASN A 193 5.36 -0.72 -21.50
N ILE A 194 6.01 -1.87 -21.39
CA ILE A 194 7.42 -1.94 -20.95
C ILE A 194 8.30 -2.31 -22.12
N SER A 195 9.18 -1.41 -22.55
CA SER A 195 10.15 -1.70 -23.60
C SER A 195 11.20 -2.73 -23.18
N LYS A 196 11.91 -3.29 -24.17
CA LYS A 196 13.06 -4.19 -23.96
C LYS A 196 14.20 -3.55 -23.14
N ASN A 197 14.28 -2.22 -23.11
CA ASN A 197 15.30 -1.48 -22.37
C ASN A 197 14.85 -1.10 -20.94
N PHE A 198 13.80 -1.73 -20.43
CA PHE A 198 13.23 -1.46 -19.09
C PHE A 198 12.79 0.00 -18.96
N GLU A 199 11.97 0.46 -19.89
CA GLU A 199 11.40 1.82 -19.88
C GLU A 199 9.89 1.77 -20.12
N PHE A 200 9.13 2.52 -19.32
CA PHE A 200 7.70 2.68 -19.47
C PHE A 200 7.35 3.56 -20.68
N SER A 201 6.41 3.10 -21.50
CA SER A 201 5.80 3.82 -22.61
C SER A 201 4.27 3.89 -22.46
N SER A 202 3.70 4.97 -23.00
CA SER A 202 2.28 5.41 -22.99
C SER A 202 1.43 5.01 -21.78
N LEU A 203 1.02 6.02 -21.00
CA LEU A 203 -0.06 5.89 -20.01
C LEU A 203 -1.42 5.89 -20.71
N ILE A 204 -2.24 4.87 -20.44
CA ILE A 204 -3.69 4.96 -20.61
C ILE A 204 -4.28 4.99 -19.21
N ASP A 205 -4.96 6.11 -18.88
CA ASP A 205 -5.72 6.22 -17.63
C ASP A 205 -7.05 5.48 -17.82
N VAL A 206 -7.15 4.29 -17.22
CA VAL A 206 -8.37 3.50 -17.23
C VAL A 206 -9.09 3.82 -15.93
N GLN A 207 -10.05 4.74 -16.01
CA GLN A 207 -10.85 5.12 -14.84
C GLN A 207 -11.41 3.87 -14.14
N LEU A 208 -11.23 3.86 -12.82
CA LEU A 208 -11.67 2.83 -11.88
C LEU A 208 -13.09 2.33 -12.19
N GLN A 209 -13.22 1.01 -12.40
CA GLN A 209 -14.51 0.36 -12.29
C GLN A 209 -15.09 0.67 -10.92
N LYS A 210 -16.29 1.28 -10.88
CA LYS A 210 -17.15 1.21 -9.69
C LYS A 210 -17.13 -0.25 -9.25
N LYS A 211 -16.61 -0.47 -8.04
CA LYS A 211 -16.75 -1.68 -7.24
C LYS A 211 -17.98 -2.45 -7.74
N ILE A 212 -17.76 -3.64 -8.30
CA ILE A 212 -18.85 -4.61 -8.40
C ILE A 212 -19.37 -4.69 -6.97
N GLU A 213 -20.51 -4.07 -6.71
CA GLU A 213 -21.26 -4.33 -5.50
C GLU A 213 -21.57 -5.82 -5.60
N GLU A 214 -20.72 -6.65 -4.98
CA GLU A 214 -21.25 -7.83 -4.33
C GLU A 214 -22.45 -7.31 -3.56
N LYS A 215 -23.65 -7.65 -4.04
CA LYS A 215 -24.90 -7.36 -3.36
C LYS A 215 -24.72 -7.94 -1.97
N LYS A 216 -24.33 -7.09 -1.02
CA LYS A 216 -24.37 -7.46 0.39
C LYS A 216 -25.79 -7.94 0.61
N PRO A 217 -26.00 -9.18 1.09
CA PRO A 217 -27.34 -9.65 1.36
C PRO A 217 -27.98 -8.62 2.28
N ASP A 218 -29.13 -8.09 1.87
CA ASP A 218 -29.82 -7.04 2.59
C ASP A 218 -30.05 -7.54 4.03
N PRO A 219 -29.42 -6.96 5.06
CA PRO A 219 -29.53 -7.47 6.43
C PRO A 219 -30.97 -7.37 6.95
N THR A 220 -31.83 -6.61 6.25
CA THR A 220 -33.25 -6.49 6.58
C THR A 220 -34.16 -7.51 5.89
N ALA A 221 -33.63 -8.35 4.98
CA ALA A 221 -34.43 -9.28 4.19
C ALA A 221 -35.15 -10.38 5.01
N ASN A 222 -34.62 -10.74 6.19
CA ASN A 222 -35.18 -11.78 7.07
C ASN A 222 -35.93 -11.23 8.29
N LEU A 223 -36.22 -9.93 8.33
CA LEU A 223 -37.01 -9.36 9.42
C LEU A 223 -38.51 -9.57 9.16
N THR A 224 -39.24 -10.01 10.17
CA THR A 224 -40.71 -10.17 10.11
C THR A 224 -41.45 -8.83 10.12
N PHE A 225 -40.74 -7.72 10.31
CA PHE A 225 -41.26 -6.37 10.28
C PHE A 225 -40.35 -5.49 9.41
N ASN A 226 -40.98 -4.62 8.62
CA ASN A 226 -40.28 -3.79 7.66
C ASN A 226 -39.65 -2.58 8.34
N LEU A 227 -38.31 -2.49 8.36
CA LEU A 227 -37.57 -1.34 8.88
C LEU A 227 -37.48 -0.17 7.89
N ARG A 228 -37.91 -0.36 6.63
CA ARG A 228 -37.92 0.69 5.61
C ARG A 228 -39.32 1.30 5.55
N LEU A 229 -39.36 2.62 5.73
CA LEU A 229 -40.55 3.40 5.41
C LEU A 229 -40.81 3.28 3.91
N LYS A 230 -42.06 3.00 3.55
CA LYS A 230 -42.53 3.15 2.16
C LYS A 230 -42.48 4.63 1.78
N ASP A 231 -42.43 4.91 0.49
CA ASP A 231 -42.33 6.30 0.01
C ASP A 231 -43.48 7.18 0.54
N GLU A 232 -44.69 6.63 0.63
CA GLU A 232 -45.86 7.28 1.23
C GLU A 232 -45.66 7.61 2.73
N GLU A 233 -45.06 6.70 3.49
CA GLU A 233 -44.79 6.88 4.93
C GLU A 233 -43.65 7.89 5.16
N LYS A 234 -42.71 7.97 4.22
CA LYS A 234 -41.61 8.93 4.22
C LYS A 234 -42.13 10.34 3.92
N GLU A 235 -43.06 10.48 2.99
CA GLU A 235 -43.74 11.75 2.71
C GLU A 235 -44.58 12.19 3.92
N ALA A 236 -45.33 11.28 4.54
CA ALA A 236 -46.10 11.57 5.75
C ALA A 236 -45.21 12.01 6.92
N LYS A 237 -44.06 11.35 7.13
CA LYS A 237 -43.08 11.76 8.16
C LYS A 237 -42.54 13.18 7.90
N ASN A 238 -42.25 13.52 6.65
CA ASN A 238 -41.72 14.85 6.30
C ASN A 238 -42.78 15.96 6.45
N GLN A 239 -44.06 15.63 6.30
CA GLN A 239 -45.17 16.58 6.49
C GLN A 239 -45.61 16.70 7.96
N LEU A 240 -45.16 15.80 8.83
CA LEU A 240 -45.48 15.83 10.26
C LEU A 240 -44.76 17.00 10.94
N GLN A 241 -45.51 18.05 11.27
CA GLN A 241 -44.98 19.13 12.11
C GLN A 241 -44.81 18.64 13.55
N LEU A 242 -43.57 18.63 14.03
CA LEU A 242 -43.28 18.23 15.40
C LEU A 242 -43.73 19.34 16.38
N PRO A 243 -44.30 19.00 17.54
CA PRO A 243 -44.86 19.96 18.50
C PRO A 243 -43.90 21.06 18.97
N TYR A 244 -42.58 20.86 18.83
CA TYR A 244 -41.53 21.79 19.29
C TYR A 244 -40.73 22.44 18.15
N MET A 245 -41.17 22.34 16.89
CA MET A 245 -40.57 23.15 15.83
C MET A 245 -40.93 24.62 16.05
N LYS A 246 -39.99 25.37 16.65
CA LYS A 246 -40.06 26.82 16.80
C LYS A 246 -40.43 27.43 15.45
N LYS A 247 -41.63 28.00 15.33
CA LYS A 247 -41.93 28.98 14.28
C LYS A 247 -40.81 30.02 14.36
N GLN A 248 -40.11 30.27 13.26
CA GLN A 248 -39.27 31.45 13.09
C GLN A 248 -40.18 32.68 13.08
N ILE A 249 -40.69 33.03 14.25
CA ILE A 249 -41.11 34.37 14.59
C ILE A 249 -39.94 34.88 15.42
N SER A 250 -39.27 35.87 14.85
CA SER A 250 -38.23 36.70 15.46
C SER A 250 -38.45 36.89 16.96
N ASP A 251 -37.58 36.29 17.77
CA ASP A 251 -37.29 36.72 19.13
C ASP A 251 -35.90 36.16 19.50
N ASP A 252 -34.88 36.96 19.22
CA ASP A 252 -33.45 36.73 19.45
C ASP A 252 -33.05 36.57 20.93
N ALA A 253 -33.99 36.40 21.86
CA ALA A 253 -33.71 36.45 23.30
C ALA A 253 -33.41 35.08 23.94
N VAL A 254 -33.63 33.94 23.27
CA VAL A 254 -33.51 32.61 23.90
C VAL A 254 -32.24 31.85 23.50
N ILE A 255 -31.56 32.23 22.42
CA ILE A 255 -30.33 31.54 21.97
C ILE A 255 -29.09 32.05 22.72
N GLN A 256 -29.09 33.29 23.21
CA GLN A 256 -27.96 33.84 23.97
C GLN A 256 -27.67 33.07 25.28
N ASN A 257 -28.70 32.55 25.96
CA ASN A 257 -28.52 31.84 27.23
C ASN A 257 -27.97 30.40 27.11
N LEU A 258 -27.82 29.85 25.89
CA LEU A 258 -27.24 28.51 25.67
C LEU A 258 -25.76 28.56 25.30
N LEU A 259 -25.25 29.73 24.93
CA LEU A 259 -23.84 29.94 24.60
C LEU A 259 -23.03 30.51 25.77
N GLU A 260 -23.69 30.96 26.84
CA GLU A 260 -23.06 31.48 28.07
C GLU A 260 -22.89 30.43 29.19
N ASN A 261 -23.22 29.16 28.93
CA ASN A 261 -22.83 28.09 29.84
C ASN A 261 -21.55 27.45 29.30
N ASP A 262 -20.42 27.84 29.90
CA ASP A 262 -19.12 27.18 29.78
C ASP A 262 -19.25 25.70 30.19
N PHE A 263 -19.65 24.84 29.25
CA PHE A 263 -19.59 23.38 29.36
C PHE A 263 -18.24 22.81 28.90
N TYR A 264 -17.20 23.65 28.87
CA TYR A 264 -15.82 23.21 28.87
C TYR A 264 -15.28 23.45 30.28
N ASP A 265 -15.60 22.51 31.18
CA ASP A 265 -14.78 22.32 32.37
C ASP A 265 -13.37 22.01 31.87
N GLU A 266 -12.41 22.90 32.13
CA GLU A 266 -10.99 22.70 31.86
C GLU A 266 -10.33 21.80 32.93
N GLU A 267 -11.10 21.05 33.72
CA GLU A 267 -10.58 19.97 34.55
C GLU A 267 -10.31 18.75 33.66
N ASP A 268 -9.02 18.53 33.37
CA ASP A 268 -8.53 17.31 32.72
C ASP A 268 -8.90 16.10 33.60
N PRO A 269 -9.80 15.20 33.16
CA PRO A 269 -10.25 14.07 33.96
C PRO A 269 -9.15 13.02 34.21
N ASP A 270 -7.97 13.18 33.61
CA ASP A 270 -6.81 12.31 33.82
C ASP A 270 -5.80 12.85 34.86
N ASP A 271 -6.02 14.05 35.44
CA ASP A 271 -5.04 14.71 36.36
C ASP A 271 -5.01 14.10 37.79
N ASP A 272 -5.92 13.16 38.10
CA ASP A 272 -5.95 12.38 39.34
C ASP A 272 -5.41 10.93 39.17
N LEU A 273 -4.90 10.57 37.99
CA LEU A 273 -4.42 9.21 37.70
C LEU A 273 -2.92 9.02 37.93
N ASP A 274 -2.46 9.22 39.17
CA ASP A 274 -1.18 8.67 39.65
C ASP A 274 -1.44 7.41 40.52
N ILE A 275 -1.53 6.24 39.88
CA ILE A 275 -1.48 4.90 40.51
C ILE A 275 -0.62 3.94 39.67
#